data_AF-A0A165U683-F1
#
_entry.id   AF-A0A165U683-F1
#
_cell.length_a   1.000
_cell.length_b   1.000
_cell.length_c   1.000
_cell.angle_alpha   90.00
_cell.angle_beta   90.00
_cell.angle_gamma   90.00
#
_symmetry.space_group_name_H-M   'P 1'
#
loop_
_entity.id
_entity.type
_entity.pdbx_description
1 polymer ?
#
loop_
_entity_poly.entity_id
_entity_poly.type
_entity_poly.pdbx_seq_one_letter_code
_entity_poly.pdbx_strand_id
1 'polypeptide(L)'
;MFLNNRVPQTSQKGTRAPSLGLGALVCALVCGIVAAFASMSGYWRSSGRSADRTLREWDIPANLPISYLQDVSHYENYTRLMRPASGRADTTAVILNWSRFPNVVLIASLLCKPVLDGVISQIFVWNNSPNPVTIKDFASSGCSPEKLKIYNSPSNILFQARFMACAQSSTPYCFTQDDDYLIRPEIIQALRRRMTDLDHAKAVHLLPPHEHLSSQLREIHSADGRLHTSFAWLGHGTIFSRSNAEEFLELLHRLNFSFEEMTMADNYFSILRNEVPEIWFDQGIELGGGQPFTAGTDGDSRNRRHITKAAQYLDGILNCDTWPCISSASGDRRIPYISVAKSPIASSTSSVTKAACAVVTCILETNIRLLLSQSLHTVDSAQAMLSIEEKNVELIGVDGKEHYLSHPPSSAVDGQPHTSFVSAENARMGDFIHLDLLDAVTPETRALDMAFLVDIGTEQILRDCAFASSTDGIHWTLSEVEVQCFDSSVEHEHRFLRECYAPVQVRGGSNTGIRHVRASYQGSMDEKWHIHEVWVRGVSI
;
A
#
# COMPACT_ATOMS: atom_id res chain seq x y z
N MET A 1 32.80 28.30 -46.79
CA MET A 1 33.95 29.24 -46.72
C MET A 1 35.22 28.39 -46.68
N PHE A 2 36.03 28.51 -47.72
CA PHE A 2 37.37 27.96 -48.03
C PHE A 2 37.92 26.64 -47.42
N LEU A 3 38.22 25.75 -48.36
CA LEU A 3 39.22 24.66 -48.43
C LEU A 3 40.60 25.05 -47.84
N ASN A 4 41.42 24.10 -47.33
CA ASN A 4 42.30 23.24 -48.13
C ASN A 4 43.39 22.49 -47.30
N ASN A 5 43.76 21.33 -47.85
CA ASN A 5 44.80 20.33 -47.54
C ASN A 5 46.22 20.79 -47.11
N ARG A 6 46.94 19.96 -46.31
CA ARG A 6 48.11 19.13 -46.74
C ARG A 6 48.81 18.39 -45.58
N VAL A 7 49.16 17.12 -45.85
CA VAL A 7 50.15 16.19 -45.22
C VAL A 7 51.47 16.37 -46.04
N PRO A 8 52.75 16.05 -45.64
CA PRO A 8 53.18 14.81 -44.95
C PRO A 8 54.51 14.73 -44.12
N GLN A 9 54.68 13.54 -43.50
CA GLN A 9 55.88 12.67 -43.38
C GLN A 9 56.89 12.73 -42.18
N THR A 10 56.83 11.62 -41.40
CA THR A 10 57.89 10.69 -40.89
C THR A 10 58.99 11.13 -39.92
N SER A 11 59.08 10.41 -38.78
CA SER A 11 60.33 9.81 -38.27
C SER A 11 60.06 8.74 -37.20
N GLN A 12 60.51 7.51 -37.46
CA GLN A 12 60.57 6.41 -36.50
C GLN A 12 61.75 6.61 -35.52
N LYS A 13 61.52 6.43 -34.21
CA LYS A 13 62.56 5.96 -33.28
C LYS A 13 61.94 5.01 -32.25
N GLY A 14 62.40 3.76 -32.29
CA GLY A 14 62.04 2.72 -31.33
C GLY A 14 62.61 2.99 -29.94
N THR A 15 61.89 2.55 -28.92
CA THR A 15 62.36 2.45 -27.54
C THR A 15 61.99 1.08 -26.98
N ARG A 16 62.97 0.48 -26.30
CA ARG A 16 62.99 -0.90 -25.79
C ARG A 16 61.99 -1.08 -24.65
N ALA A 17 61.25 -2.19 -24.68
CA ALA A 17 60.45 -2.63 -23.55
C ALA A 17 61.36 -3.11 -22.41
N PRO A 18 61.11 -2.71 -21.14
CA PRO A 18 61.78 -3.31 -20.00
C PRO A 18 61.14 -4.67 -19.72
N SER A 19 61.98 -5.69 -19.57
CA SER A 19 61.59 -6.99 -19.03
C SER A 19 61.06 -6.80 -17.60
N LEU A 20 59.75 -6.97 -17.40
CA LEU A 20 59.19 -7.11 -16.06
C LEU A 20 59.80 -8.36 -15.42
N GLY A 21 60.60 -8.14 -14.38
CA GLY A 21 61.14 -9.22 -13.57
C GLY A 21 60.02 -10.02 -12.91
N LEU A 22 60.22 -11.34 -12.85
CA LEU A 22 59.29 -12.33 -12.30
C LEU A 22 58.70 -11.93 -10.93
N GLY A 23 59.41 -11.15 -10.12
CA GLY A 23 58.95 -10.63 -8.84
C GLY A 23 57.77 -9.66 -8.90
N ALA A 24 57.66 -8.84 -9.96
CA ALA A 24 56.52 -7.93 -10.13
C ALA A 24 55.24 -8.67 -10.51
N LEU A 25 55.36 -9.78 -11.25
CA LEU A 25 54.24 -10.62 -11.64
C LEU A 25 53.68 -11.41 -10.44
N VAL A 26 54.56 -11.94 -9.58
CA VAL A 26 54.15 -12.65 -8.36
C VAL A 26 53.47 -11.70 -7.36
N CYS A 27 53.98 -10.46 -7.21
CA CYS A 27 53.37 -9.49 -6.31
C CYS A 27 51.99 -9.04 -6.81
N ALA A 28 51.82 -8.83 -8.13
CA ALA A 28 50.52 -8.51 -8.72
C ALA A 28 49.51 -9.66 -8.59
N LEU A 29 49.97 -10.91 -8.70
CA LEU A 29 49.11 -12.09 -8.56
C LEU A 29 48.68 -12.32 -7.11
N VAL A 30 49.60 -12.13 -6.15
CA VAL A 30 49.28 -12.22 -4.71
C VAL A 30 48.36 -11.07 -4.28
N CYS A 31 48.60 -9.84 -4.73
CA CYS A 31 47.69 -8.71 -4.45
C CYS A 31 46.31 -8.91 -5.10
N GLY A 32 46.24 -9.48 -6.31
CA GLY A 32 44.98 -9.83 -6.97
C GLY A 32 44.21 -10.92 -6.22
N ILE A 33 44.91 -11.95 -5.72
CA ILE A 33 44.31 -13.03 -4.93
C ILE A 33 43.86 -12.51 -3.56
N VAL A 34 44.66 -11.69 -2.87
CA VAL A 34 44.29 -11.09 -1.58
C VAL A 34 43.13 -10.10 -1.75
N ALA A 35 43.08 -9.32 -2.83
CA ALA A 35 41.95 -8.44 -3.14
C ALA A 35 40.68 -9.24 -3.51
N ALA A 36 40.81 -10.37 -4.20
CA ALA A 36 39.71 -11.29 -4.48
C ALA A 36 39.20 -12.01 -3.21
N PHE A 37 40.10 -12.41 -2.29
CA PHE A 37 39.69 -12.96 -1.00
C PHE A 37 39.14 -11.89 -0.05
N ALA A 38 39.60 -10.64 -0.13
CA ALA A 38 39.03 -9.51 0.61
C ALA A 38 37.65 -9.11 0.07
N SER A 39 37.43 -9.15 -1.25
CA SER A 39 36.12 -8.90 -1.85
C SER A 39 35.13 -10.05 -1.64
N MET A 40 35.61 -11.31 -1.66
CA MET A 40 34.78 -12.48 -1.34
C MET A 40 34.49 -12.62 0.15
N SER A 41 35.38 -12.19 1.05
CA SER A 41 35.12 -12.18 2.50
C SER A 41 34.21 -11.03 2.94
N GLY A 42 34.16 -9.93 2.19
CA GLY A 42 33.14 -8.87 2.35
C GLY A 42 31.73 -9.31 1.94
N TYR A 43 31.60 -10.25 1.00
CA TYR A 43 30.29 -10.75 0.53
C TYR A 43 29.68 -11.86 1.40
N TRP A 44 30.48 -12.51 2.25
CA TRP A 44 30.06 -13.63 3.09
C TRP A 44 29.97 -13.29 4.60
N ARG A 45 30.23 -12.03 4.98
CA ARG A 45 30.09 -11.54 6.37
C ARG A 45 28.96 -10.52 6.56
N SER A 46 27.90 -10.57 5.75
CA SER A 46 26.60 -10.04 6.18
C SER A 46 25.92 -11.06 7.11
N SER A 47 26.42 -11.15 8.34
CA SER A 47 25.63 -11.68 9.45
C SER A 47 24.27 -10.95 9.40
N GLY A 48 23.19 -11.71 9.18
CA GLY A 48 21.87 -11.18 8.81
C GLY A 48 21.53 -9.89 9.55
N ARG A 49 21.40 -8.79 8.81
CA ARG A 49 20.79 -7.58 9.38
C ARG A 49 19.37 -8.00 9.74
N SER A 50 19.04 -8.01 11.04
CA SER A 50 17.66 -8.14 11.46
C SER A 50 16.84 -7.09 10.71
N ALA A 51 15.65 -7.45 10.21
CA ALA A 51 14.77 -6.50 9.54
C ALA A 51 14.54 -5.23 10.38
N ASP A 52 14.55 -5.36 11.71
CA ASP A 52 14.42 -4.23 12.64
C ASP A 52 15.62 -3.26 12.59
N ARG A 53 16.80 -3.76 12.23
CA ARG A 53 17.97 -2.90 12.00
C ARG A 53 17.80 -2.13 10.70
N THR A 54 17.36 -2.80 9.63
CA THR A 54 17.13 -2.15 8.33
C THR A 54 16.05 -1.07 8.43
N LEU A 55 14.93 -1.38 9.09
CA LEU A 55 13.85 -0.40 9.31
C LEU A 55 14.34 0.83 10.09
N ARG A 56 15.16 0.63 11.13
CA ARG A 56 15.78 1.74 11.88
C ARG A 56 16.78 2.54 11.06
N GLU A 57 17.53 1.89 10.17
CA GLU A 57 18.46 2.56 9.25
C GLU A 57 17.72 3.43 8.20
N TRP A 58 16.41 3.22 8.03
CA TRP A 58 15.55 4.01 7.12
C TRP A 58 14.66 5.00 7.86
N ASP A 59 14.97 5.28 9.13
CA ASP A 59 14.19 6.18 9.99
C ASP A 59 12.70 5.80 10.12
N ILE A 60 12.37 4.51 9.92
CA ILE A 60 11.01 4.01 10.12
C ILE A 60 10.83 3.71 11.62
N PRO A 61 9.97 4.45 12.34
CA PRO A 61 9.83 4.31 13.78
C PRO A 61 9.22 2.93 14.12
N ALA A 62 9.93 2.18 14.96
CA ALA A 62 9.45 0.92 15.51
C ALA A 62 8.40 1.13 16.62
N ASN A 63 8.52 2.24 17.36
CA ASN A 63 7.57 2.66 18.40
C ASN A 63 7.30 4.15 18.22
N LEU A 64 6.07 4.57 18.51
CA LEU A 64 5.70 5.98 18.53
C LEU A 64 5.52 6.49 19.96
N PRO A 65 5.80 7.78 20.19
CA PRO A 65 5.55 8.37 21.49
C PRO A 65 4.04 8.35 21.79
N ILE A 66 3.69 8.11 23.05
CA ILE A 66 2.29 8.15 23.53
C ILE A 66 1.75 9.60 23.52
N SER A 67 2.67 10.57 23.64
CA SER A 67 2.43 12.01 23.62
C SER A 67 3.68 12.74 23.14
N TYR A 68 3.50 13.84 22.45
CA TYR A 68 4.51 14.82 22.04
C TYR A 68 4.57 16.03 23.00
N LEU A 69 3.90 16.00 24.15
CA LEU A 69 4.04 17.05 25.17
C LEU A 69 5.43 17.02 25.82
N GLN A 70 5.90 18.17 26.31
CA GLN A 70 7.17 18.25 27.05
C GLN A 70 7.10 17.55 28.42
N ASP A 71 5.96 17.62 29.10
CA ASP A 71 5.69 16.91 30.35
C ASP A 71 4.69 15.77 30.08
N VAL A 72 5.19 14.54 30.08
CA VAL A 72 4.42 13.32 29.82
C VAL A 72 4.00 12.60 31.09
N SER A 73 4.23 13.17 32.28
CA SER A 73 3.95 12.53 33.58
C SER A 73 2.48 12.10 33.71
N HIS A 74 1.55 12.86 33.11
CA HIS A 74 0.13 12.50 33.10
C HIS A 74 -0.16 11.20 32.32
N TYR A 75 0.68 10.85 31.35
CA TYR A 75 0.49 9.74 30.42
C TYR A 75 1.39 8.53 30.71
N GLU A 76 2.07 8.46 31.87
CA GLU A 76 2.96 7.35 32.21
C GLU A 76 2.28 5.97 32.15
N ASN A 77 0.97 5.92 32.45
CA ASN A 77 0.18 4.69 32.42
C ASN A 77 -0.59 4.48 31.10
N TYR A 78 -0.45 5.39 30.14
CA TYR A 78 -1.10 5.28 28.84
C TYR A 78 -0.27 4.43 27.91
N THR A 79 -0.95 3.77 26.98
CA THR A 79 -0.31 3.07 25.86
C THR A 79 -1.03 3.44 24.57
N ARG A 80 -0.29 3.48 23.45
CA ARG A 80 -0.94 3.35 22.14
C ARG A 80 -1.50 1.93 22.09
N LEU A 81 -2.82 1.81 21.96
CA LEU A 81 -3.48 0.52 22.07
C LEU A 81 -3.08 -0.35 20.89
N MET A 82 -2.24 -1.35 21.17
CA MET A 82 -1.87 -2.40 20.23
C MET A 82 -2.34 -3.72 20.80
N ARG A 83 -3.12 -4.46 20.02
CA ARG A 83 -3.42 -5.85 20.34
C ARG A 83 -2.77 -6.74 19.29
N PRO A 84 -1.95 -7.72 19.69
CA PRO A 84 -1.53 -8.74 18.74
C PRO A 84 -2.77 -9.45 18.23
N ALA A 85 -2.83 -9.69 16.92
CA ALA A 85 -3.92 -10.43 16.30
C ALA A 85 -4.05 -11.80 17.01
N SER A 86 -5.19 -12.00 17.67
CA SER A 86 -5.57 -13.32 18.17
C SER A 86 -6.38 -14.01 17.08
N GLY A 87 -5.92 -15.18 16.66
CA GLY A 87 -6.54 -15.90 15.57
C GLY A 87 -5.71 -17.09 15.11
N ARG A 88 -6.36 -17.97 14.34
CA ARG A 88 -5.67 -19.01 13.60
C ARG A 88 -5.22 -18.41 12.28
N ALA A 89 -3.94 -18.56 11.96
CA ALA A 89 -3.42 -18.16 10.67
C ALA A 89 -4.17 -18.82 9.52
N ASP A 90 -4.60 -18.00 8.57
CA ASP A 90 -5.46 -18.41 7.46
C ASP A 90 -5.17 -17.62 6.17
N THR A 91 -3.99 -16.99 6.12
CA THR A 91 -3.53 -16.24 4.96
C THR A 91 -2.22 -16.81 4.44
N THR A 92 -2.10 -16.99 3.13
CA THR A 92 -0.80 -17.23 2.49
C THR A 92 -0.23 -15.91 1.98
N ALA A 93 0.98 -15.55 2.38
CA ALA A 93 1.71 -14.46 1.76
C ALA A 93 2.40 -14.96 0.48
N VAL A 94 2.09 -14.38 -0.68
CA VAL A 94 2.69 -14.74 -1.97
C VAL A 94 3.68 -13.65 -2.37
N ILE A 95 4.95 -14.03 -2.54
CA ILE A 95 6.03 -13.11 -2.91
C ILE A 95 6.62 -13.55 -4.24
N LEU A 96 6.65 -12.63 -5.21
CA LEU A 96 7.25 -12.89 -6.51
C LEU A 96 8.74 -12.54 -6.47
N ASN A 97 9.58 -13.47 -6.92
CA ASN A 97 11.02 -13.21 -7.09
C ASN A 97 11.39 -13.17 -8.57
N TRP A 98 12.07 -12.11 -9.01
CA TRP A 98 12.65 -12.04 -10.36
C TRP A 98 14.13 -11.64 -10.32
N SER A 99 14.41 -10.40 -9.91
CA SER A 99 15.75 -9.81 -9.99
C SER A 99 16.30 -9.33 -8.65
N ARG A 100 15.46 -9.17 -7.61
CA ARG A 100 15.87 -8.57 -6.32
C ARG A 100 15.78 -9.56 -5.18
N PHE A 101 16.39 -10.74 -5.33
CA PHE A 101 16.33 -11.81 -4.32
C PHE A 101 16.68 -11.36 -2.88
N PRO A 102 17.67 -10.47 -2.62
CA PRO A 102 17.90 -9.96 -1.27
C PRO A 102 16.67 -9.28 -0.63
N ASN A 103 15.87 -8.58 -1.42
CA ASN A 103 14.62 -7.95 -0.97
C ASN A 103 13.60 -9.02 -0.59
N VAL A 104 13.48 -10.09 -1.38
CA VAL A 104 12.60 -11.24 -1.09
C VAL A 104 12.96 -11.90 0.24
N VAL A 105 14.25 -12.04 0.56
CA VAL A 105 14.72 -12.56 1.85
C VAL A 105 14.36 -11.61 3.01
N LEU A 106 14.51 -10.30 2.82
CA LEU A 106 14.10 -9.29 3.81
C LEU A 106 12.58 -9.32 4.05
N ILE A 107 11.79 -9.35 2.98
CA ILE A 107 10.34 -9.44 3.03
C ILE A 107 9.91 -10.72 3.77
N ALA A 108 10.49 -11.87 3.42
CA ALA A 108 10.22 -13.13 4.12
C ALA A 108 10.53 -13.02 5.63
N SER A 109 11.63 -12.36 6.01
CA SER A 109 11.98 -12.18 7.42
C SER A 109 10.93 -11.38 8.21
N LEU A 110 10.28 -10.39 7.57
CA LEU A 110 9.19 -9.62 8.19
C LEU A 110 7.91 -10.44 8.30
N LEU A 111 7.56 -11.18 7.25
CA LEU A 111 6.37 -12.02 7.21
C LEU A 111 6.44 -13.20 8.19
N CYS A 112 7.64 -13.59 8.61
CA CYS A 112 7.87 -14.64 9.63
C CYS A 112 7.95 -14.10 11.06
N LYS A 113 7.76 -12.79 11.28
CA LYS A 113 7.74 -12.26 12.65
C LYS A 113 6.59 -12.85 13.47
N PRO A 114 6.78 -13.06 14.78
CA PRO A 114 5.73 -13.63 15.65
C PRO A 114 4.41 -12.86 15.65
N VAL A 115 4.45 -11.54 15.45
CA VAL A 115 3.26 -10.70 15.35
C VAL A 115 2.30 -11.13 14.21
N LEU A 116 2.81 -11.81 13.18
CA LEU A 116 2.01 -12.34 12.07
C LEU A 116 1.66 -13.82 12.20
N ASP A 117 2.02 -14.52 13.28
CA ASP A 117 1.70 -15.94 13.44
C ASP A 117 0.20 -16.22 13.60
N GLY A 118 -0.60 -15.20 13.98
CA GLY A 118 -2.06 -15.27 14.00
C GLY A 118 -2.71 -15.00 12.64
N VAL A 119 -1.95 -14.60 11.62
CA VAL A 119 -2.45 -14.14 10.30
C VAL A 119 -1.85 -14.97 9.17
N ILE A 120 -0.52 -15.00 9.05
CA ILE A 120 0.21 -15.66 7.97
C ILE A 120 0.51 -17.12 8.32
N SER A 121 -0.14 -18.04 7.61
CA SER A 121 0.05 -19.48 7.80
C SER A 121 1.23 -20.01 6.99
N GLN A 122 1.47 -19.44 5.82
CA GLN A 122 2.51 -19.86 4.88
C GLN A 122 2.98 -18.66 4.08
N ILE A 123 4.26 -18.66 3.71
CA ILE A 123 4.85 -17.74 2.75
C ILE A 123 5.22 -18.56 1.52
N PHE A 124 4.56 -18.24 0.41
CA PHE A 124 4.75 -18.87 -0.88
C PHE A 124 5.61 -17.96 -1.77
N VAL A 125 6.88 -18.31 -1.90
CA VAL A 125 7.80 -17.65 -2.82
C VAL A 125 7.66 -18.28 -4.21
N TRP A 126 7.18 -17.49 -5.17
CA TRP A 126 7.17 -17.86 -6.58
C TRP A 126 8.39 -17.26 -7.27
N ASN A 127 9.36 -18.11 -7.58
CA ASN A 127 10.58 -17.69 -8.24
C ASN A 127 10.41 -17.74 -9.77
N ASN A 128 10.24 -16.56 -10.38
CA ASN A 128 10.28 -16.37 -11.82
C ASN A 128 11.70 -16.26 -12.36
N SER A 129 12.72 -16.10 -11.49
CA SER A 129 14.13 -15.96 -11.89
C SER A 129 14.67 -17.26 -12.53
N PRO A 130 15.54 -17.18 -13.56
CA PRO A 130 16.20 -18.37 -14.09
C PRO A 130 17.14 -19.04 -13.08
N ASN A 131 17.54 -18.34 -12.02
CA ASN A 131 18.37 -18.87 -10.95
C ASN A 131 17.47 -19.52 -9.90
N PRO A 132 17.51 -20.86 -9.74
CA PRO A 132 16.68 -21.54 -8.74
C PRO A 132 17.09 -21.13 -7.32
N VAL A 133 16.09 -21.01 -6.45
CA VAL A 133 16.28 -20.73 -5.02
C VAL A 133 15.78 -21.90 -4.18
N THR A 134 16.34 -22.05 -3.00
CA THR A 134 16.09 -23.13 -2.05
C THR A 134 15.82 -22.58 -0.66
N ILE A 135 15.31 -23.42 0.24
CA ILE A 135 15.07 -23.04 1.65
C ILE A 135 16.36 -22.53 2.33
N LYS A 136 17.54 -23.05 1.94
CA LYS A 136 18.83 -22.64 2.51
C LYS A 136 19.15 -21.17 2.20
N ASP A 137 18.69 -20.66 1.07
CA ASP A 137 18.92 -19.28 0.66
C ASP A 137 18.13 -18.28 1.53
N PHE A 138 17.14 -18.78 2.28
CA PHE A 138 16.34 -18.02 3.25
C PHE A 138 16.83 -18.18 4.70
N ALA A 139 17.97 -18.84 4.95
CA ALA A 139 18.43 -19.10 6.32
C ALA A 139 18.59 -17.82 7.17
N SER A 140 18.97 -16.70 6.55
CA SER A 140 19.12 -15.40 7.22
C SER A 140 17.80 -14.71 7.54
N SER A 141 16.67 -15.16 6.99
CA SER A 141 15.35 -14.59 7.26
C SER A 141 14.82 -14.93 8.65
N GLY A 142 15.38 -15.96 9.30
CA GLY A 142 14.86 -16.50 10.55
C GLY A 142 13.54 -17.26 10.40
N CYS A 143 13.06 -17.46 9.17
CA CYS A 143 11.81 -18.17 8.94
C CYS A 143 11.96 -19.68 9.10
N SER A 144 10.95 -20.32 9.71
CA SER A 144 10.88 -21.78 9.77
C SER A 144 10.74 -22.37 8.35
N PRO A 145 11.49 -23.43 8.00
CA PRO A 145 11.30 -24.17 6.75
C PRO A 145 9.87 -24.63 6.50
N GLU A 146 9.10 -24.90 7.55
CA GLU A 146 7.70 -25.35 7.46
C GLU A 146 6.74 -24.24 7.03
N LYS A 147 7.10 -22.97 7.33
CA LYS A 147 6.32 -21.79 6.95
C LYS A 147 6.64 -21.33 5.52
N LEU A 148 7.76 -21.79 4.93
CA LEU A 148 8.19 -21.43 3.58
C LEU A 148 7.81 -22.50 2.54
N LYS A 149 7.16 -22.06 1.47
CA LYS A 149 6.93 -22.84 0.25
C LYS A 149 7.60 -22.13 -0.91
N ILE A 150 8.44 -22.84 -1.66
CA ILE A 150 9.18 -22.28 -2.81
C ILE A 150 8.76 -23.03 -4.07
N TYR A 151 8.40 -22.28 -5.11
CA TYR A 151 8.20 -22.80 -6.46
C TYR A 151 9.17 -22.12 -7.42
N ASN A 152 10.06 -22.90 -8.04
CA ASN A 152 10.96 -22.43 -9.09
C ASN A 152 10.27 -22.60 -10.43
N SER A 153 9.80 -21.50 -11.01
CA SER A 153 9.08 -21.51 -12.28
C SER A 153 10.03 -21.84 -13.44
N PRO A 154 9.62 -22.71 -14.39
CA PRO A 154 10.45 -23.01 -15.56
C PRO A 154 10.63 -21.82 -16.52
N SER A 155 9.78 -20.81 -16.40
CA SER A 155 9.82 -19.57 -17.18
C SER A 155 9.26 -18.40 -16.37
N ASN A 156 9.58 -17.17 -16.78
CA ASN A 156 9.01 -15.97 -16.18
C ASN A 156 7.58 -15.77 -16.69
N ILE A 157 6.59 -16.04 -15.82
CA ILE A 157 5.17 -15.82 -16.10
C ILE A 157 4.65 -14.50 -15.52
N LEU A 158 5.57 -13.61 -15.12
CA LEU A 158 5.30 -12.26 -14.62
C LEU A 158 4.22 -12.25 -13.54
N PHE A 159 3.15 -11.47 -13.75
CA PHE A 159 2.11 -11.19 -12.77
C PHE A 159 1.11 -12.33 -12.60
N GLN A 160 1.00 -13.22 -13.59
CA GLN A 160 0.14 -14.42 -13.49
C GLN A 160 0.48 -15.27 -12.26
N ALA A 161 1.77 -15.28 -11.89
CA ALA A 161 2.31 -16.05 -10.79
C ALA A 161 1.54 -15.84 -9.48
N ARG A 162 1.15 -14.59 -9.14
CA ARG A 162 0.52 -14.31 -7.83
C ARG A 162 -0.86 -14.97 -7.72
N PHE A 163 -1.61 -14.97 -8.82
CA PHE A 163 -2.93 -15.60 -8.89
C PHE A 163 -2.82 -17.12 -8.86
N MET A 164 -1.87 -17.70 -9.60
CA MET A 164 -1.62 -19.15 -9.59
C MET A 164 -1.18 -19.64 -8.22
N ALA A 165 -0.26 -18.93 -7.57
CA ALA A 165 0.20 -19.26 -6.23
C ALA A 165 -0.95 -19.17 -5.21
N CYS A 166 -1.77 -18.12 -5.30
CA CYS A 166 -2.93 -17.95 -4.44
C CYS A 166 -3.95 -19.08 -4.63
N ALA A 167 -4.38 -19.35 -5.86
CA ALA A 167 -5.32 -20.43 -6.17
C ALA A 167 -4.82 -21.83 -5.74
N GLN A 168 -3.51 -22.05 -5.73
CA GLN A 168 -2.88 -23.29 -5.26
C GLN A 168 -2.65 -23.36 -3.74
N SER A 169 -3.00 -22.31 -3.00
CA SER A 169 -2.81 -22.24 -1.55
C SER A 169 -3.94 -22.95 -0.79
N SER A 170 -3.63 -23.51 0.37
CA SER A 170 -4.62 -24.19 1.22
C SER A 170 -5.46 -23.23 2.06
N THR A 171 -5.01 -21.99 2.21
CA THR A 171 -5.62 -20.92 3.01
C THR A 171 -6.75 -20.23 2.26
N PRO A 172 -7.74 -19.67 2.97
CA PRO A 172 -8.85 -18.91 2.37
C PRO A 172 -8.45 -17.55 1.81
N TYR A 173 -7.37 -16.93 2.32
CA TYR A 173 -6.92 -15.61 1.88
C TYR A 173 -5.48 -15.63 1.42
N CYS A 174 -5.16 -14.68 0.53
CA CYS A 174 -3.82 -14.43 0.05
C CYS A 174 -3.46 -12.97 0.23
N PHE A 175 -2.27 -12.71 0.75
CA PHE A 175 -1.64 -11.40 0.72
C PHE A 175 -0.53 -11.45 -0.33
N THR A 176 -0.45 -10.49 -1.24
CA THR A 176 0.57 -10.47 -2.31
C THR A 176 1.30 -9.14 -2.33
N GLN A 177 2.60 -9.15 -2.57
CA GLN A 177 3.39 -7.95 -2.84
C GLN A 177 4.58 -8.28 -3.75
N ASP A 178 5.15 -7.25 -4.37
CA ASP A 178 6.33 -7.33 -5.23
C ASP A 178 7.63 -7.23 -4.41
N ASP A 179 8.78 -7.37 -5.08
CA ASP A 179 10.10 -7.40 -4.45
C ASP A 179 10.77 -6.03 -4.30
N ASP A 180 10.08 -4.93 -4.62
CA ASP A 180 10.53 -3.54 -4.43
C ASP A 180 9.78 -2.75 -3.37
N TYR A 181 8.78 -3.33 -2.70
CA TYR A 181 8.02 -2.65 -1.66
C TYR A 181 8.01 -3.44 -0.35
N LEU A 182 7.97 -2.69 0.76
CA LEU A 182 7.93 -3.25 2.10
C LEU A 182 6.63 -2.89 2.81
N ILE A 183 5.82 -3.90 3.11
CA ILE A 183 4.59 -3.72 3.87
C ILE A 183 4.80 -4.14 5.32
N ARG A 184 4.36 -3.27 6.22
CA ARG A 184 4.54 -3.46 7.65
C ARG A 184 3.62 -4.56 8.20
N PRO A 185 4.06 -5.34 9.20
CA PRO A 185 3.24 -6.38 9.80
C PRO A 185 1.86 -5.90 10.30
N GLU A 186 1.81 -4.72 10.90
CA GLU A 186 0.59 -4.15 11.48
C GLU A 186 -0.46 -3.86 10.40
N ILE A 187 -0.01 -3.45 9.20
CA ILE A 187 -0.86 -3.20 8.04
C ILE A 187 -1.40 -4.50 7.46
N ILE A 188 -0.59 -5.56 7.42
CA ILE A 188 -1.04 -6.89 6.96
C ILE A 188 -2.10 -7.45 7.92
N GLN A 189 -1.95 -7.24 9.23
CA GLN A 189 -3.00 -7.57 10.19
C GLN A 189 -4.27 -6.75 9.92
N ALA A 190 -4.13 -5.45 9.65
CA ALA A 190 -5.26 -4.57 9.38
C ALA A 190 -6.05 -5.01 8.13
N LEU A 191 -5.33 -5.30 7.04
CA LEU A 191 -5.87 -5.88 5.82
C LEU A 191 -6.65 -7.18 6.10
N ARG A 192 -6.06 -8.10 6.88
CA ARG A 192 -6.73 -9.36 7.22
C ARG A 192 -7.98 -9.14 8.05
N ARG A 193 -7.95 -8.26 9.05
CA ARG A 193 -9.14 -7.95 9.87
C ARG A 193 -10.26 -7.40 9.00
N ARG A 194 -9.95 -6.43 8.13
CA ARG A 194 -10.91 -5.87 7.18
C ARG A 194 -11.60 -6.93 6.31
N MET A 195 -10.87 -7.93 5.84
CA MET A 195 -11.44 -9.04 5.05
C MET A 195 -12.44 -9.91 5.83
N THR A 196 -12.49 -9.81 7.17
CA THR A 196 -13.49 -10.52 8.00
C THR A 196 -14.78 -9.72 8.12
N ASP A 197 -14.69 -8.39 8.21
CA ASP A 197 -15.86 -7.52 8.38
C ASP A 197 -16.66 -7.35 7.08
N LEU A 198 -16.00 -7.58 5.95
CA LEU A 198 -16.60 -7.40 4.65
C LEU A 198 -17.14 -8.74 4.16
N ASP A 199 -18.44 -8.96 4.35
CA ASP A 199 -19.17 -10.09 3.73
C ASP A 199 -18.98 -10.14 2.19
N HIS A 200 -18.55 -9.03 1.56
CA HIS A 200 -18.50 -8.86 0.11
C HIS A 200 -17.20 -8.27 -0.46
N ALA A 201 -16.25 -7.78 0.34
CA ALA A 201 -15.05 -7.20 -0.25
C ALA A 201 -14.10 -8.30 -0.69
N LYS A 202 -13.95 -8.40 -2.01
CA LYS A 202 -13.14 -9.48 -2.57
C LYS A 202 -11.65 -9.14 -2.65
N ALA A 203 -11.26 -7.86 -2.57
CA ALA A 203 -9.86 -7.42 -2.53
C ALA A 203 -9.69 -6.03 -1.89
N VAL A 204 -8.59 -5.82 -1.16
CA VAL A 204 -8.16 -4.51 -0.64
C VAL A 204 -6.73 -4.25 -1.10
N HIS A 205 -6.51 -3.10 -1.73
CA HIS A 205 -5.25 -2.69 -2.35
C HIS A 205 -4.57 -1.62 -1.49
N LEU A 206 -3.28 -1.81 -1.19
CA LEU A 206 -2.43 -0.75 -0.67
C LEU A 206 -1.80 -0.04 -1.86
N LEU A 207 -1.81 1.30 -1.89
CA LEU A 207 -1.11 2.07 -2.92
C LEU A 207 -0.38 3.27 -2.31
N PRO A 208 0.85 3.57 -2.76
CA PRO A 208 1.50 4.83 -2.44
C PRO A 208 0.75 6.01 -3.10
N PRO A 209 0.98 7.25 -2.66
CA PRO A 209 0.19 8.41 -3.10
C PRO A 209 0.08 8.59 -4.61
N HIS A 210 1.14 8.29 -5.37
CA HIS A 210 1.14 8.44 -6.82
C HIS A 210 0.26 7.41 -7.55
N GLU A 211 0.27 6.15 -7.11
CA GLU A 211 -0.60 5.12 -7.67
C GLU A 211 -2.04 5.26 -7.15
N HIS A 212 -2.22 5.70 -5.91
CA HIS A 212 -3.54 6.04 -5.39
C HIS A 212 -4.18 7.16 -6.23
N LEU A 213 -3.43 8.24 -6.51
CA LEU A 213 -3.91 9.31 -7.38
C LEU A 213 -4.29 8.78 -8.76
N SER A 214 -3.40 8.04 -9.41
CA SER A 214 -3.66 7.48 -10.74
C SER A 214 -4.91 6.60 -10.77
N SER A 215 -5.15 5.80 -9.72
CA SER A 215 -6.35 4.99 -9.56
C SER A 215 -7.62 5.83 -9.38
N GLN A 216 -7.56 6.91 -8.60
CA GLN A 216 -8.69 7.84 -8.44
C GLN A 216 -9.02 8.55 -9.76
N LEU A 217 -8.02 9.00 -10.51
CA LEU A 217 -8.23 9.71 -11.78
C LEU A 217 -8.75 8.79 -12.91
N ARG A 218 -8.55 7.48 -12.79
CA ARG A 218 -9.06 6.44 -13.71
C ARG A 218 -10.44 5.89 -13.33
N GLU A 219 -11.00 6.31 -12.19
CA GLU A 219 -12.32 5.84 -11.78
C GLU A 219 -13.38 6.29 -12.78
N ILE A 220 -14.20 5.34 -13.22
CA ILE A 220 -15.24 5.57 -14.22
C ILE A 220 -16.56 4.89 -13.84
N HIS A 221 -17.66 5.56 -14.18
CA HIS A 221 -19.04 5.10 -13.97
C HIS A 221 -19.89 5.39 -15.21
N SER A 222 -20.84 4.52 -15.55
CA SER A 222 -21.88 4.85 -16.55
C SER A 222 -23.10 5.50 -15.92
N ALA A 223 -23.81 6.31 -16.69
CA ALA A 223 -25.04 6.96 -16.27
C ALA A 223 -26.16 5.97 -15.86
N ASP A 224 -26.11 4.74 -16.37
CA ASP A 224 -27.06 3.67 -16.02
C ASP A 224 -26.59 2.77 -14.86
N GLY A 225 -25.41 3.04 -14.28
CA GLY A 225 -24.80 2.32 -13.18
C GLY A 225 -24.26 0.93 -13.52
N ARG A 226 -24.31 0.49 -14.79
CA ARG A 226 -23.81 -0.84 -15.21
C ARG A 226 -22.30 -0.93 -15.23
N LEU A 227 -21.61 0.13 -15.61
CA LEU A 227 -20.15 0.26 -15.57
C LEU A 227 -19.78 1.05 -14.32
N HIS A 228 -18.89 0.50 -13.50
CA HIS A 228 -18.37 1.17 -12.29
C HIS A 228 -17.05 0.52 -11.90
N THR A 229 -15.93 1.03 -12.38
CA THR A 229 -14.64 0.37 -12.20
C THR A 229 -13.51 1.38 -12.10
N SER A 230 -12.37 0.92 -11.59
CA SER A 230 -11.09 1.61 -11.76
C SER A 230 -9.94 0.61 -11.95
N PHE A 231 -8.75 1.16 -12.11
CA PHE A 231 -7.49 0.43 -12.14
C PHE A 231 -6.78 0.57 -10.78
N ALA A 232 -6.26 -0.53 -10.24
CA ALA A 232 -5.40 -0.53 -9.06
C ALA A 232 -4.28 -1.58 -9.21
N TRP A 233 -3.05 -1.21 -8.86
CA TRP A 233 -1.93 -2.15 -8.83
C TRP A 233 -2.05 -3.13 -7.66
N LEU A 234 -1.37 -4.27 -7.80
CA LEU A 234 -1.28 -5.31 -6.76
C LEU A 234 0.11 -5.41 -6.12
N GLY A 235 1.12 -4.76 -6.73
CA GLY A 235 2.52 -4.91 -6.32
C GLY A 235 2.86 -4.28 -4.98
N HIS A 236 2.14 -3.24 -4.58
CA HIS A 236 2.34 -2.50 -3.33
C HIS A 236 1.67 -3.15 -2.11
N GLY A 237 1.21 -4.40 -2.23
CA GLY A 237 0.45 -5.06 -1.17
C GLY A 237 -1.03 -5.14 -1.52
N THR A 238 -1.57 -6.35 -1.56
CA THR A 238 -3.00 -6.56 -1.76
C THR A 238 -3.42 -7.81 -1.03
N ILE A 239 -4.55 -7.77 -0.33
CA ILE A 239 -5.19 -8.96 0.23
C ILE A 239 -6.45 -9.27 -0.56
N PHE A 240 -6.68 -10.55 -0.86
CA PHE A 240 -7.89 -11.04 -1.52
C PHE A 240 -8.16 -12.50 -1.14
N SER A 241 -9.37 -12.99 -1.39
CA SER A 241 -9.68 -14.40 -1.14
C SER A 241 -9.10 -15.31 -2.22
N ARG A 242 -8.81 -16.56 -1.84
CA ARG A 242 -8.42 -17.60 -2.79
C ARG A 242 -9.47 -17.81 -3.87
N SER A 243 -10.75 -17.81 -3.50
CA SER A 243 -11.85 -17.94 -4.45
C SER A 243 -11.83 -16.83 -5.50
N ASN A 244 -11.46 -15.60 -5.13
CA ASN A 244 -11.36 -14.49 -6.05
C ASN A 244 -10.24 -14.69 -7.09
N ALA A 245 -9.13 -15.33 -6.68
CA ALA A 245 -8.05 -15.73 -7.59
C ALA A 245 -8.48 -16.83 -8.56
N GLU A 246 -9.20 -17.85 -8.05
CA GLU A 246 -9.74 -18.96 -8.83
C GLU A 246 -10.76 -18.45 -9.87
N GLU A 247 -11.71 -17.63 -9.45
CA GLU A 247 -12.74 -17.03 -10.32
C GLU A 247 -12.11 -16.10 -11.38
N PHE A 248 -11.09 -15.33 -11.01
CA PHE A 248 -10.37 -14.47 -11.96
C PHE A 248 -9.64 -15.30 -13.02
N LEU A 249 -8.85 -16.31 -12.59
CA LEU A 249 -8.17 -17.20 -13.52
C LEU A 249 -9.16 -17.91 -14.44
N GLU A 250 -10.29 -18.38 -13.90
CA GLU A 250 -11.36 -18.98 -14.70
C GLU A 250 -11.91 -17.99 -15.75
N LEU A 251 -12.16 -16.74 -15.38
CA LEU A 251 -12.58 -15.69 -16.31
C LEU A 251 -11.57 -15.52 -17.45
N LEU A 252 -10.27 -15.45 -17.16
CA LEU A 252 -9.25 -15.28 -18.19
C LEU A 252 -9.24 -16.46 -19.18
N HIS A 253 -9.41 -17.69 -18.69
CA HIS A 253 -9.53 -18.87 -19.55
C HIS A 253 -10.79 -18.82 -20.41
N ARG A 254 -11.93 -18.44 -19.84
CA ARG A 254 -13.20 -18.33 -20.59
C ARG A 254 -13.17 -17.23 -21.65
N LEU A 255 -12.39 -16.16 -21.43
CA LEU A 255 -12.12 -15.11 -22.40
C LEU A 255 -11.06 -15.50 -23.46
N ASN A 256 -10.52 -16.72 -23.40
CA ASN A 256 -9.46 -17.21 -24.28
C ASN A 256 -8.23 -16.30 -24.32
N PHE A 257 -7.79 -15.81 -23.15
CA PHE A 257 -6.59 -14.98 -23.05
C PHE A 257 -5.37 -15.69 -23.65
N SER A 258 -4.62 -14.96 -24.45
CA SER A 258 -3.32 -15.42 -24.93
C SER A 258 -2.29 -15.50 -23.80
N PHE A 259 -1.20 -16.24 -24.00
CA PHE A 259 -0.12 -16.30 -23.01
C PHE A 259 0.43 -14.91 -22.64
N GLU A 260 0.55 -14.00 -23.62
CA GLU A 260 0.99 -12.62 -23.38
C GLU A 260 0.01 -11.87 -22.45
N GLU A 261 -1.30 -12.04 -22.66
CA GLU A 261 -2.30 -11.37 -21.82
C GLU A 261 -2.36 -11.97 -20.41
N MET A 262 -2.23 -13.31 -20.29
CA MET A 262 -2.18 -13.99 -19.00
C MET A 262 -1.02 -13.51 -18.14
N THR A 263 0.16 -13.30 -18.72
CA THR A 263 1.34 -12.82 -17.97
C THR A 263 1.20 -11.37 -17.50
N MET A 264 0.30 -10.59 -18.11
CA MET A 264 -0.03 -9.21 -17.73
C MET A 264 -1.28 -9.11 -16.85
N ALA A 265 -1.62 -10.18 -16.12
CA ALA A 265 -2.85 -10.34 -15.34
C ALA A 265 -3.21 -9.15 -14.41
N ASP A 266 -2.22 -8.48 -13.80
CA ASP A 266 -2.47 -7.32 -12.93
C ASP A 266 -3.22 -6.19 -13.66
N ASN A 267 -2.97 -6.00 -14.98
CA ASN A 267 -3.66 -4.98 -15.78
C ASN A 267 -5.16 -5.25 -15.97
N TYR A 268 -5.63 -6.46 -15.66
CA TYR A 268 -6.99 -6.90 -15.91
C TYR A 268 -7.78 -7.10 -14.62
N PHE A 269 -7.10 -7.38 -13.49
CA PHE A 269 -7.73 -7.84 -12.26
C PHE A 269 -8.81 -6.87 -11.75
N SER A 270 -8.45 -5.62 -11.43
CA SER A 270 -9.42 -4.67 -10.89
C SER A 270 -10.45 -4.23 -11.93
N ILE A 271 -10.03 -4.05 -13.20
CA ILE A 271 -10.89 -3.55 -14.28
C ILE A 271 -12.00 -4.55 -14.60
N LEU A 272 -11.65 -5.82 -14.85
CA LEU A 272 -12.63 -6.82 -15.26
C LEU A 272 -13.64 -7.14 -14.17
N ARG A 273 -13.33 -6.84 -12.90
CA ARG A 273 -14.26 -7.07 -11.80
C ARG A 273 -15.48 -6.14 -11.87
N ASN A 274 -15.38 -5.01 -12.58
CA ASN A 274 -16.43 -4.01 -12.69
C ASN A 274 -16.91 -3.53 -11.32
N GLU A 275 -15.95 -3.21 -10.45
CA GLU A 275 -16.20 -2.66 -9.13
C GLU A 275 -15.12 -1.61 -8.87
N VAL A 276 -15.46 -0.50 -8.21
CA VAL A 276 -14.43 0.45 -7.78
C VAL A 276 -13.60 -0.24 -6.68
N PRO A 277 -12.30 -0.46 -6.89
CA PRO A 277 -11.48 -1.20 -5.94
C PRO A 277 -11.38 -0.46 -4.59
N GLU A 278 -11.43 -1.20 -3.47
CA GLU A 278 -11.10 -0.63 -2.18
C GLU A 278 -9.58 -0.41 -2.11
N ILE A 279 -9.16 0.85 -2.09
CA ILE A 279 -7.77 1.27 -2.05
C ILE A 279 -7.50 2.01 -0.74
N TRP A 280 -6.42 1.66 -0.08
CA TRP A 280 -5.90 2.37 1.08
C TRP A 280 -4.54 3.00 0.74
N PHE A 281 -4.28 4.20 1.26
CA PHE A 281 -2.93 4.72 1.27
C PHE A 281 -2.03 3.87 2.16
N ASP A 282 -0.84 3.58 1.64
CA ASP A 282 0.28 2.99 2.37
C ASP A 282 1.45 3.98 2.44
N GLN A 283 2.41 3.74 3.34
CA GLN A 283 3.58 4.59 3.52
C GLN A 283 4.56 4.52 2.32
N GLY A 284 4.43 3.54 1.43
CA GLY A 284 5.19 3.49 0.18
C GLY A 284 6.69 3.22 0.39
N ILE A 285 7.03 2.32 1.33
CA ILE A 285 8.43 2.03 1.67
C ILE A 285 9.09 1.25 0.51
N GLU A 286 9.84 1.96 -0.33
CA GLU A 286 10.58 1.39 -1.45
C GLU A 286 11.89 0.73 -1.00
N LEU A 287 12.12 -0.49 -1.47
CA LEU A 287 13.36 -1.26 -1.24
C LEU A 287 14.44 -0.98 -2.29
N GLY A 288 14.11 -0.20 -3.33
CA GLY A 288 15.01 0.10 -4.44
C GLY A 288 15.41 -1.14 -5.26
N GLY A 289 16.62 -1.14 -5.81
CA GLY A 289 17.13 -2.27 -6.60
C GLY A 289 16.84 -2.20 -8.10
N GLY A 290 16.64 -1.00 -8.65
CA GLY A 290 16.47 -0.74 -10.08
C GLY A 290 15.04 -0.37 -10.47
N GLN A 291 14.84 -0.05 -11.75
CA GLN A 291 13.54 0.36 -12.29
C GLN A 291 12.57 -0.84 -12.37
N PRO A 292 11.33 -0.71 -11.85
CA PRO A 292 10.31 -1.75 -11.96
C PRO A 292 10.02 -2.11 -13.42
N PHE A 293 9.61 -3.36 -13.68
CA PHE A 293 9.26 -3.82 -15.04
C PHE A 293 8.16 -2.96 -15.66
N THR A 294 7.22 -2.47 -14.85
CA THR A 294 6.07 -1.65 -15.25
C THR A 294 6.41 -0.20 -15.57
N ALA A 295 7.60 0.29 -15.21
CA ALA A 295 7.96 1.69 -15.31
C ALA A 295 8.75 2.01 -16.60
N GLY A 296 8.69 3.28 -17.03
CA GLY A 296 9.41 3.80 -18.19
C GLY A 296 8.66 3.59 -19.50
N THR A 297 9.14 4.21 -20.59
CA THR A 297 8.40 4.31 -21.86
C THR A 297 7.83 2.99 -22.38
N ASP A 298 8.62 1.91 -22.32
CA ASP A 298 8.18 0.58 -22.76
C ASP A 298 7.17 -0.06 -21.78
N GLY A 299 7.38 0.13 -20.47
CA GLY A 299 6.46 -0.30 -19.43
C GLY A 299 5.11 0.41 -19.53
N ASP A 300 5.12 1.73 -19.65
CA ASP A 300 3.94 2.58 -19.80
C ASP A 300 3.16 2.21 -21.05
N SER A 301 3.84 2.05 -22.19
CA SER A 301 3.22 1.65 -23.46
C SER A 301 2.56 0.28 -23.36
N ARG A 302 3.23 -0.69 -22.72
CA ARG A 302 2.70 -2.03 -22.48
C ARG A 302 1.48 -1.99 -21.56
N ASN A 303 1.56 -1.29 -20.43
CA ASN A 303 0.47 -1.18 -19.46
C ASN A 303 -0.75 -0.51 -20.09
N ARG A 304 -0.58 0.62 -20.80
CA ARG A 304 -1.66 1.30 -21.54
C ARG A 304 -2.36 0.36 -22.51
N ARG A 305 -1.60 -0.45 -23.25
CA ARG A 305 -2.16 -1.45 -24.17
C ARG A 305 -3.00 -2.50 -23.45
N HIS A 306 -2.53 -3.05 -22.32
CA HIS A 306 -3.28 -4.09 -21.58
C HIS A 306 -4.48 -3.52 -20.82
N ILE A 307 -4.39 -2.31 -20.26
CA ILE A 307 -5.54 -1.58 -19.67
C ILE A 307 -6.61 -1.32 -20.73
N THR A 308 -6.22 -0.88 -21.92
CA THR A 308 -7.16 -0.66 -23.04
C THR A 308 -7.85 -1.96 -23.44
N LYS A 309 -7.12 -3.07 -23.50
CA LYS A 309 -7.71 -4.40 -23.76
C LYS A 309 -8.64 -4.84 -22.64
N ALA A 310 -8.29 -4.64 -21.37
CA ALA A 310 -9.15 -4.97 -20.23
C ALA A 310 -10.48 -4.22 -20.32
N ALA A 311 -10.43 -2.93 -20.65
CA ALA A 311 -11.61 -2.11 -20.89
C ALA A 311 -12.46 -2.62 -22.08
N GLN A 312 -11.83 -3.04 -23.18
CA GLN A 312 -12.53 -3.64 -24.33
C GLN A 312 -13.25 -4.95 -23.95
N TYR A 313 -12.59 -5.82 -23.18
CA TYR A 313 -13.22 -7.04 -22.66
C TYR A 313 -14.40 -6.70 -21.76
N LEU A 314 -14.25 -5.73 -20.85
CA LEU A 314 -15.33 -5.31 -19.96
C LEU A 314 -16.53 -4.77 -20.75
N ASP A 315 -16.31 -3.87 -21.71
CA ASP A 315 -17.39 -3.35 -22.58
C ASP A 315 -18.10 -4.48 -23.34
N GLY A 316 -17.33 -5.42 -23.91
CA GLY A 316 -17.88 -6.56 -24.65
C GLY A 316 -18.73 -7.47 -23.76
N ILE A 317 -18.34 -7.62 -22.49
CA ILE A 317 -19.11 -8.35 -21.49
C ILE A 317 -20.39 -7.59 -21.14
N LEU A 318 -20.31 -6.30 -20.78
CA LEU A 318 -21.45 -5.50 -20.32
C LEU A 318 -22.51 -5.20 -21.40
N ASN A 319 -22.13 -5.21 -22.68
CA ASN A 319 -22.99 -4.78 -23.79
C ASN A 319 -23.70 -5.90 -24.56
N CYS A 320 -23.56 -7.18 -24.21
CA CYS A 320 -24.19 -8.21 -25.05
C CYS A 320 -25.69 -8.43 -24.74
N ASP A 321 -26.41 -8.76 -25.81
CA ASP A 321 -27.88 -8.88 -25.83
C ASP A 321 -28.42 -10.07 -25.02
N THR A 322 -27.60 -11.10 -24.81
CA THR A 322 -27.97 -12.30 -24.03
C THR A 322 -26.96 -12.53 -22.91
N TRP A 323 -27.27 -12.00 -21.73
CA TRP A 323 -26.46 -12.25 -20.56
C TRP A 323 -26.55 -13.73 -20.17
N PRO A 324 -25.43 -14.45 -20.03
CA PRO A 324 -24.03 -14.01 -20.09
C PRO A 324 -23.40 -14.29 -21.45
N CYS A 325 -22.51 -13.39 -21.85
CA CYS A 325 -21.90 -13.33 -23.17
C CYS A 325 -20.79 -14.36 -23.40
N ILE A 326 -20.43 -15.10 -22.35
CA ILE A 326 -19.32 -16.03 -22.34
C ILE A 326 -19.90 -17.43 -22.14
N SER A 327 -19.77 -18.26 -23.17
CA SER A 327 -20.25 -19.64 -23.14
C SER A 327 -19.42 -20.45 -22.13
N SER A 328 -20.06 -21.02 -21.11
CA SER A 328 -19.39 -22.03 -20.28
C SER A 328 -19.51 -23.40 -20.94
N ALA A 329 -18.43 -24.19 -20.89
CA ALA A 329 -18.45 -25.60 -21.27
C ALA A 329 -19.46 -26.43 -20.45
N SER A 330 -19.82 -25.97 -19.25
CA SER A 330 -20.81 -26.59 -18.36
C SER A 330 -22.25 -26.10 -18.57
N GLY A 331 -22.47 -25.13 -19.48
CA GLY A 331 -23.78 -24.46 -19.62
C GLY A 331 -24.15 -23.53 -18.46
N ASP A 332 -23.30 -23.41 -17.42
CA ASP A 332 -23.48 -22.44 -16.36
C ASP A 332 -23.27 -21.03 -16.90
N ARG A 333 -24.24 -20.17 -16.61
CA ARG A 333 -24.30 -18.80 -17.07
C ARG A 333 -23.62 -17.85 -16.07
N ARG A 334 -23.28 -18.25 -14.85
CA ARG A 334 -22.67 -17.29 -13.92
C ARG A 334 -21.20 -17.01 -14.27
N ILE A 335 -20.82 -15.74 -14.20
CA ILE A 335 -19.43 -15.27 -14.21
C ILE A 335 -19.20 -14.66 -12.81
N PRO A 336 -18.80 -15.45 -11.81
CA PRO A 336 -18.80 -15.03 -10.40
C PRO A 336 -17.88 -13.82 -10.12
N TYR A 337 -16.79 -13.72 -10.90
CA TYR A 337 -15.80 -12.66 -10.73
C TYR A 337 -16.39 -11.26 -10.98
N ILE A 338 -17.13 -11.08 -12.06
CA ILE A 338 -17.59 -9.79 -12.57
C ILE A 338 -18.85 -9.33 -11.84
N SER A 339 -18.82 -8.13 -11.27
CA SER A 339 -20.01 -7.48 -10.73
C SER A 339 -20.90 -6.98 -11.87
N VAL A 340 -22.15 -7.42 -11.85
CA VAL A 340 -23.22 -6.98 -12.77
C VAL A 340 -24.32 -6.20 -12.06
N ALA A 341 -24.23 -6.10 -10.73
CA ALA A 341 -25.15 -5.33 -9.94
C ALA A 341 -25.02 -3.87 -10.38
N LYS A 342 -26.13 -3.19 -10.63
CA LYS A 342 -26.06 -1.75 -10.88
C LYS A 342 -25.55 -1.08 -9.62
N SER A 343 -24.44 -0.37 -9.73
CA SER A 343 -24.03 0.52 -8.67
C SER A 343 -25.03 1.69 -8.65
N PRO A 344 -25.62 2.05 -7.49
CA PRO A 344 -26.24 3.36 -7.40
C PRO A 344 -25.15 4.35 -7.83
N ILE A 345 -25.43 5.23 -8.80
CA ILE A 345 -24.54 6.33 -9.14
C ILE A 345 -24.23 7.00 -7.80
N ALA A 346 -23.03 6.77 -7.27
CA ALA A 346 -22.67 7.28 -5.98
C ALA A 346 -22.81 8.79 -6.13
N SER A 347 -23.80 9.38 -5.45
CA SER A 347 -23.86 10.83 -5.39
C SER A 347 -22.48 11.27 -4.93
N SER A 348 -21.85 12.11 -5.74
CA SER A 348 -20.47 12.57 -5.69
C SER A 348 -20.14 13.39 -4.43
N THR A 349 -20.52 12.93 -3.25
CA THR A 349 -20.62 13.75 -2.04
C THR A 349 -19.97 13.17 -0.78
N SER A 350 -19.45 11.93 -0.76
CA SER A 350 -18.60 11.45 0.35
C SER A 350 -17.92 10.10 0.04
N SER A 351 -16.91 10.06 -0.84
CA SER A 351 -16.03 8.88 -0.90
C SER A 351 -15.15 8.89 0.35
N VAL A 352 -15.30 7.88 1.20
CA VAL A 352 -14.46 7.71 2.40
C VAL A 352 -13.11 7.19 1.96
N THR A 353 -12.11 8.04 2.03
CA THR A 353 -10.71 7.72 1.80
C THR A 353 -10.14 6.97 3.00
N LYS A 354 -9.21 6.04 2.75
CA LYS A 354 -8.62 5.18 3.78
C LYS A 354 -7.10 5.24 3.75
N ALA A 355 -6.46 5.23 4.91
CA ALA A 355 -5.01 5.07 5.05
C ALA A 355 -4.70 4.05 6.15
N ALA A 356 -3.77 3.14 5.89
CA ALA A 356 -3.32 2.19 6.90
C ALA A 356 -2.41 2.87 7.92
N CYS A 357 -2.66 2.62 9.20
CA CYS A 357 -1.80 3.13 10.26
C CYS A 357 -0.45 2.41 10.26
N ALA A 358 0.67 3.14 10.33
CA ALA A 358 1.99 2.54 10.19
C ALA A 358 2.38 1.68 11.40
N VAL A 359 2.08 2.10 12.62
CA VAL A 359 2.67 1.51 13.85
C VAL A 359 1.69 0.71 14.68
N VAL A 360 0.39 0.93 14.48
CA VAL A 360 -0.67 0.19 15.19
C VAL A 360 -1.64 -0.38 14.17
N THR A 361 -2.32 -1.47 14.51
CA THR A 361 -3.34 -2.06 13.64
C THR A 361 -4.58 -1.16 13.63
N CYS A 362 -4.63 -0.18 12.72
CA CYS A 362 -5.82 0.64 12.48
C CYS A 362 -5.94 1.11 11.04
N ILE A 363 -7.10 1.68 10.72
CA ILE A 363 -7.38 2.39 9.48
C ILE A 363 -7.82 3.81 9.84
N LEU A 364 -7.18 4.80 9.22
CA LEU A 364 -7.70 6.17 9.14
C LEU A 364 -8.72 6.24 8.02
N GLU A 365 -9.92 6.68 8.34
CA GLU A 365 -11.02 6.94 7.41
C GLU A 365 -11.39 8.43 7.44
N THR A 366 -11.59 9.03 6.26
CA THR A 366 -12.02 10.44 6.16
C THR A 366 -12.84 10.68 4.89
N ASN A 367 -13.86 11.54 4.98
CA ASN A 367 -14.58 12.08 3.82
C ASN A 367 -14.03 13.44 3.34
N ILE A 368 -12.97 13.95 3.96
CA ILE A 368 -12.32 15.20 3.57
C ILE A 368 -11.78 15.03 2.15
N ARG A 369 -12.15 15.95 1.27
CA ARG A 369 -11.84 15.85 -0.16
C ARG A 369 -10.33 15.99 -0.40
N LEU A 370 -9.76 15.01 -1.10
CA LEU A 370 -8.37 15.03 -1.52
C LEU A 370 -8.15 15.75 -2.86
N LEU A 371 -9.16 15.77 -3.72
CA LEU A 371 -9.15 16.41 -5.02
C LEU A 371 -10.26 17.45 -5.10
N LEU A 372 -10.04 18.47 -5.93
CA LEU A 372 -11.06 19.47 -6.24
C LEU A 372 -12.24 18.80 -6.96
N SER A 373 -13.45 19.31 -6.72
CA SER A 373 -14.75 18.76 -7.15
C SER A 373 -14.97 18.62 -8.67
N GLN A 374 -13.98 18.95 -9.49
CA GLN A 374 -14.12 19.13 -10.94
C GLN A 374 -13.85 17.85 -11.76
N SER A 375 -13.46 16.75 -11.10
CA SER A 375 -13.11 15.50 -11.79
C SER A 375 -14.29 14.87 -12.54
N LEU A 376 -14.01 14.40 -13.75
CA LEU A 376 -14.95 13.72 -14.62
C LEU A 376 -14.85 12.21 -14.40
N HIS A 377 -15.94 11.58 -13.96
CA HIS A 377 -15.99 10.13 -13.76
C HIS A 377 -17.11 9.45 -14.57
N THR A 378 -18.05 10.20 -15.15
CA THR A 378 -19.15 9.62 -15.91
C THR A 378 -18.79 9.43 -17.39
N VAL A 379 -18.88 8.18 -17.88
CA VAL A 379 -18.56 7.79 -19.27
C VAL A 379 -19.50 6.70 -19.78
N ASP A 380 -19.58 6.55 -21.10
CA ASP A 380 -20.42 5.52 -21.73
C ASP A 380 -19.69 4.17 -21.95
N SER A 381 -18.36 4.15 -21.81
CA SER A 381 -17.52 2.99 -22.14
C SER A 381 -16.28 2.93 -21.25
N ALA A 382 -15.89 1.71 -20.89
CA ALA A 382 -14.68 1.46 -20.11
C ALA A 382 -13.41 1.92 -20.85
N GLN A 383 -13.43 1.94 -22.19
CA GLN A 383 -12.29 2.35 -23.01
C GLN A 383 -11.93 3.83 -22.83
N ALA A 384 -12.84 4.64 -22.27
CA ALA A 384 -12.57 6.04 -21.96
C ALA A 384 -11.60 6.22 -20.77
N MET A 385 -11.36 5.18 -19.94
CA MET A 385 -10.59 5.23 -18.70
C MET A 385 -9.29 6.05 -18.79
N LEU A 386 -8.41 5.75 -19.76
CA LEU A 386 -7.12 6.44 -19.89
C LEU A 386 -7.28 7.89 -20.37
N SER A 387 -8.26 8.17 -21.24
CA SER A 387 -8.52 9.54 -21.68
C SER A 387 -9.20 10.40 -20.61
N ILE A 388 -9.96 9.78 -19.70
CA ILE A 388 -10.51 10.43 -18.51
C ILE A 388 -9.39 10.75 -17.53
N GLU A 389 -8.45 9.84 -17.31
CA GLU A 389 -7.27 10.13 -16.50
C GLU A 389 -6.52 11.35 -17.04
N GLU A 390 -6.20 11.37 -18.36
CA GLU A 390 -5.52 12.50 -19.00
C GLU A 390 -6.26 13.84 -18.77
N LYS A 391 -7.59 13.87 -18.97
CA LYS A 391 -8.42 15.05 -18.70
C LYS A 391 -8.42 15.43 -17.22
N ASN A 392 -8.54 14.46 -16.32
CA ASN A 392 -8.56 14.72 -14.89
C ASN A 392 -7.21 15.25 -14.39
N VAL A 393 -6.09 14.77 -14.95
CA VAL A 393 -4.75 15.34 -14.69
C VAL A 393 -4.68 16.80 -15.12
N GLU A 394 -5.22 17.14 -16.31
CA GLU A 394 -5.27 18.53 -16.77
C GLU A 394 -6.13 19.42 -15.86
N LEU A 395 -7.27 18.91 -15.38
CA LEU A 395 -8.19 19.64 -14.50
C LEU A 395 -7.61 19.93 -13.12
N ILE A 396 -6.87 18.98 -12.52
CA ILE A 396 -6.25 19.20 -11.20
C ILE A 396 -5.01 20.10 -11.29
N GLY A 397 -4.36 20.16 -12.46
CA GLY A 397 -3.15 20.92 -12.68
C GLY A 397 -1.92 20.36 -11.94
N VAL A 398 -0.77 21.02 -12.16
CA VAL A 398 0.51 20.63 -11.54
C VAL A 398 0.45 20.80 -10.03
N ASP A 399 -0.04 21.94 -9.55
CA ASP A 399 -0.10 22.26 -8.12
C ASP A 399 -1.05 21.31 -7.37
N GLY A 400 -2.20 20.96 -7.95
CA GLY A 400 -3.13 20.01 -7.35
C GLY A 400 -2.55 18.59 -7.27
N LYS A 401 -1.81 18.18 -8.30
CA LYS A 401 -1.06 16.91 -8.28
C LYS A 401 0.03 16.92 -7.21
N GLU A 402 0.86 17.96 -7.16
CA GLU A 402 1.92 18.07 -6.16
C GLU A 402 1.36 18.08 -4.74
N HIS A 403 0.29 18.85 -4.49
CA HIS A 403 -0.39 18.89 -3.21
C HIS A 403 -0.87 17.50 -2.76
N TYR A 404 -1.48 16.74 -3.67
CA TYR A 404 -1.97 15.38 -3.38
C TYR A 404 -0.84 14.43 -2.99
N LEU A 405 0.28 14.51 -3.69
CA LEU A 405 1.42 13.61 -3.48
C LEU A 405 2.19 13.95 -2.20
N SER A 406 2.29 15.24 -1.87
CA SER A 406 3.04 15.73 -0.71
C SER A 406 2.26 15.66 0.59
N HIS A 407 0.92 15.73 0.53
CA HIS A 407 0.07 15.77 1.72
C HIS A 407 -1.03 14.70 1.75
N PRO A 408 -0.73 13.40 1.52
CA PRO A 408 -1.72 12.33 1.53
C PRO A 408 -2.21 12.04 2.97
N PRO A 409 -3.40 11.44 3.14
CA PRO A 409 -3.89 11.01 4.45
C PRO A 409 -2.97 10.05 5.19
N SER A 410 -2.16 9.24 4.49
CA SER A 410 -1.17 8.37 5.12
C SER A 410 -0.15 9.13 5.96
N SER A 411 0.14 10.39 5.62
CA SER A 411 1.05 11.23 6.39
C SER A 411 0.50 11.64 7.76
N ALA A 412 -0.80 11.47 8.02
CA ALA A 412 -1.36 11.67 9.36
C ALA A 412 -1.26 10.43 10.26
N VAL A 413 -0.77 9.30 9.75
CA VAL A 413 -0.69 8.03 10.49
C VAL A 413 0.59 7.25 10.16
N ASP A 414 1.62 7.92 9.67
CA ASP A 414 2.92 7.32 9.33
C ASP A 414 3.92 7.31 10.51
N GLY A 415 3.60 8.01 11.60
CA GLY A 415 4.45 8.13 12.77
C GLY A 415 5.56 9.19 12.65
N GLN A 416 5.55 10.01 11.61
CA GLN A 416 6.56 11.00 11.31
C GLN A 416 5.99 12.41 11.53
N PRO A 417 6.30 13.09 12.64
CA PRO A 417 5.65 14.36 13.00
C PRO A 417 6.02 15.55 12.08
N HIS A 418 6.87 15.33 11.07
CA HIS A 418 7.30 16.33 10.09
C HIS A 418 6.63 16.16 8.73
N THR A 419 5.93 15.06 8.49
CA THR A 419 4.99 14.91 7.38
C THR A 419 3.61 15.38 7.85
N SER A 420 2.69 15.61 6.92
CA SER A 420 1.31 15.96 7.27
C SER A 420 0.32 15.64 6.16
N PHE A 421 -0.91 15.37 6.57
CA PHE A 421 -2.07 15.46 5.69
C PHE A 421 -2.55 16.91 5.65
N VAL A 422 -2.79 17.43 4.45
CA VAL A 422 -3.33 18.78 4.23
C VAL A 422 -4.50 18.69 3.27
N SER A 423 -5.67 19.17 3.66
CA SER A 423 -6.85 19.11 2.79
C SER A 423 -6.71 20.02 1.56
N ALA A 424 -7.29 19.59 0.43
CA ALA A 424 -7.26 20.40 -0.80
C ALA A 424 -8.12 21.67 -0.66
N GLU A 425 -9.25 21.55 0.03
CA GLU A 425 -10.22 22.62 0.32
C GLU A 425 -10.27 22.91 1.82
N ASN A 426 -10.88 24.04 2.19
CA ASN A 426 -11.10 24.40 3.59
C ASN A 426 -12.09 23.46 4.28
N ALA A 427 -12.03 23.41 5.61
CA ALA A 427 -12.87 22.57 6.46
C ALA A 427 -14.35 22.94 6.34
N ARG A 428 -15.19 21.90 6.18
CA ARG A 428 -16.63 22.02 5.97
C ARG A 428 -17.41 21.16 6.95
N MET A 429 -18.64 21.59 7.21
CA MET A 429 -19.54 20.87 8.10
C MET A 429 -19.74 19.44 7.60
N GLY A 430 -19.55 18.47 8.50
CA GLY A 430 -19.64 17.05 8.18
C GLY A 430 -18.31 16.41 7.78
N ASP A 431 -17.22 17.17 7.64
CA ASP A 431 -15.88 16.61 7.55
C ASP A 431 -15.58 15.75 8.79
N PHE A 432 -14.93 14.61 8.61
CA PHE A 432 -14.52 13.78 9.73
C PHE A 432 -13.13 13.17 9.57
N ILE A 433 -12.51 12.93 10.72
CA ILE A 433 -11.36 12.06 10.89
C ILE A 433 -11.80 10.91 11.80
N HIS A 434 -11.69 9.68 11.32
CA HIS A 434 -12.16 8.48 12.00
C HIS A 434 -11.03 7.45 12.03
N LEU A 435 -10.74 6.89 13.20
CA LEU A 435 -9.88 5.71 13.34
C LEU A 435 -10.74 4.47 13.61
N ASP A 436 -10.69 3.49 12.70
CA ASP A 436 -11.14 2.12 12.95
C ASP A 436 -9.97 1.32 13.53
N LEU A 437 -10.09 0.94 14.81
CA LEU A 437 -9.09 0.16 15.53
C LEU A 437 -9.11 -1.33 15.16
N LEU A 438 -10.08 -1.76 14.35
CA LEU A 438 -10.30 -3.10 13.80
C LEU A 438 -10.60 -4.20 14.82
N ASP A 439 -9.92 -4.19 15.95
CA ASP A 439 -10.20 -4.97 17.13
C ASP A 439 -10.79 -4.07 18.21
N ALA A 440 -11.87 -4.54 18.85
CA ALA A 440 -12.42 -3.85 20.00
C ALA A 440 -11.37 -3.75 21.11
N VAL A 441 -11.18 -2.53 21.60
CA VAL A 441 -10.42 -2.20 22.82
C VAL A 441 -10.98 -3.03 23.97
N THR A 442 -10.14 -3.50 24.90
CA THR A 442 -10.63 -4.40 25.95
C THR A 442 -11.63 -3.71 26.87
N PRO A 443 -12.58 -4.46 27.46
CA PRO A 443 -13.44 -3.94 28.54
C PRO A 443 -12.64 -3.44 29.76
N GLU A 444 -11.36 -3.82 29.86
CA GLU A 444 -10.42 -3.40 30.90
C GLU A 444 -9.87 -1.98 30.66
N THR A 445 -10.02 -1.41 29.46
CA THR A 445 -9.61 -0.04 29.22
C THR A 445 -10.49 0.93 30.00
N ARG A 446 -9.88 1.75 30.85
CA ARG A 446 -10.60 2.70 31.73
C ARG A 446 -10.81 4.07 31.09
N ALA A 447 -9.85 4.48 30.27
CA ALA A 447 -9.82 5.77 29.61
C ALA A 447 -9.28 5.60 28.20
N LEU A 448 -9.83 6.37 27.28
CA LEU A 448 -9.49 6.36 25.87
C LEU A 448 -9.53 7.80 25.36
N ASP A 449 -8.45 8.26 24.75
CA ASP A 449 -8.35 9.58 24.14
C ASP A 449 -8.08 9.43 22.66
N MET A 450 -8.76 10.24 21.84
CA MET A 450 -8.38 10.50 20.46
C MET A 450 -7.48 11.73 20.46
N ALA A 451 -6.25 11.59 19.97
CA ALA A 451 -5.22 12.62 20.02
C ALA A 451 -4.75 12.98 18.61
N PHE A 452 -4.34 14.24 18.46
CA PHE A 452 -3.96 14.90 17.22
C PHE A 452 -2.70 15.72 17.46
N LEU A 453 -1.76 15.68 16.52
CA LEU A 453 -0.65 16.63 16.41
C LEU A 453 -0.93 17.51 15.20
N VAL A 454 -1.13 18.80 15.43
CA VAL A 454 -1.72 19.72 14.44
C VAL A 454 -1.09 21.11 14.51
N ASP A 455 -1.36 21.90 13.48
CA ASP A 455 -1.08 23.34 13.50
C ASP A 455 -2.18 24.14 14.24
N ILE A 456 -1.98 25.46 14.32
CA ILE A 456 -2.91 26.37 15.02
C ILE A 456 -4.25 26.53 14.30
N GLY A 457 -4.29 26.40 12.97
CA GLY A 457 -5.53 26.49 12.20
C GLY A 457 -6.42 25.28 12.46
N THR A 458 -5.83 24.09 12.43
CA THR A 458 -6.53 22.84 12.73
C THR A 458 -6.93 22.72 14.20
N GLU A 459 -6.18 23.30 15.14
CA GLU A 459 -6.64 23.45 16.53
C GLU A 459 -8.01 24.16 16.60
N GLN A 460 -8.23 25.21 15.80
CA GLN A 460 -9.51 25.93 15.77
C GLN A 460 -10.63 25.05 15.20
N ILE A 461 -10.34 24.27 14.16
CA ILE A 461 -11.29 23.30 13.58
C ILE A 461 -11.68 22.24 14.64
N LEU A 462 -10.70 21.71 15.38
CA LEU A 462 -10.92 20.67 16.40
C LEU A 462 -11.76 21.17 17.58
N ARG A 463 -11.69 22.46 17.94
CA ARG A 463 -12.53 23.05 19.01
C ARG A 463 -14.02 23.01 18.70
N ASP A 464 -14.38 23.00 17.43
CA ASP A 464 -15.74 22.92 16.91
C ASP A 464 -16.11 21.49 16.43
N CYS A 465 -15.27 20.49 16.73
CA CYS A 465 -15.55 19.09 16.41
C CYS A 465 -16.35 18.39 17.51
N ALA A 466 -17.28 17.53 17.09
CA ALA A 466 -17.90 16.54 17.96
C ALA A 466 -17.05 15.26 17.98
N PHE A 467 -16.60 14.85 19.16
CA PHE A 467 -15.85 13.61 19.34
C PHE A 467 -16.79 12.48 19.75
N ALA A 468 -16.61 11.30 19.16
CA ALA A 468 -17.50 10.17 19.39
C ALA A 468 -16.75 8.84 19.37
N SER A 469 -17.30 7.84 20.05
CA SER A 469 -16.87 6.44 19.97
C SER A 469 -18.02 5.52 19.56
N SER A 470 -17.68 4.38 18.97
CA SER A 470 -18.65 3.36 18.58
C SER A 470 -18.06 1.95 18.65
N THR A 471 -18.92 0.97 18.92
CA THR A 471 -18.57 -0.46 18.89
C THR A 471 -18.79 -1.08 17.51
N ASP A 472 -19.63 -0.48 16.67
CA ASP A 472 -20.11 -1.05 15.40
C ASP A 472 -19.99 -0.09 14.20
N GLY A 473 -19.58 1.16 14.44
CA GLY A 473 -19.47 2.21 13.42
C GLY A 473 -20.83 2.81 13.01
N ILE A 474 -21.93 2.32 13.57
CA ILE A 474 -23.31 2.73 13.27
C ILE A 474 -23.87 3.58 14.41
N HIS A 475 -23.75 3.09 15.64
CA HIS A 475 -24.27 3.77 16.83
C HIS A 475 -23.13 4.48 17.53
N TRP A 476 -23.21 5.81 17.57
CA TRP A 476 -22.15 6.68 18.08
C TRP A 476 -22.53 7.28 19.43
N THR A 477 -21.61 7.22 20.38
CA THR A 477 -21.73 7.88 21.68
C THR A 477 -20.84 9.12 21.68
N LEU A 478 -21.45 10.30 21.83
CA LEU A 478 -20.74 11.57 21.87
C LEU A 478 -19.98 11.73 23.19
N SER A 479 -18.80 12.35 23.12
CA SER A 479 -18.10 12.88 24.29
C SER A 479 -18.67 14.24 24.66
N GLU A 480 -18.87 14.47 25.95
CA GLU A 480 -19.28 15.77 26.49
C GLU A 480 -18.08 16.64 26.87
N VAL A 481 -16.85 16.10 26.76
CA VAL A 481 -15.63 16.79 27.15
C VAL A 481 -15.08 17.56 25.95
N GLU A 482 -14.84 18.85 26.14
CA GLU A 482 -14.20 19.70 25.14
C GLU A 482 -12.76 19.25 24.85
N VAL A 483 -12.31 19.45 23.61
CA VAL A 483 -10.92 19.18 23.23
C VAL A 483 -9.96 20.08 24.00
N GLN A 484 -8.86 19.50 24.47
CA GLN A 484 -7.78 20.23 25.14
C GLN A 484 -6.55 20.23 24.26
N CYS A 485 -5.91 21.38 24.11
CA CYS A 485 -4.73 21.56 23.25
C CYS A 485 -3.59 22.22 24.00
N PHE A 486 -2.39 21.69 23.81
CA PHE A 486 -1.17 22.12 24.50
C PHE A 486 0.01 22.21 23.52
N ASP A 487 1.02 23.01 23.87
CA ASP A 487 2.26 23.07 23.09
C ASP A 487 2.98 21.72 23.12
N SER A 488 3.34 21.22 21.94
CA SER A 488 4.16 20.02 21.79
C SER A 488 5.65 20.36 21.85
N SER A 489 6.49 19.33 21.92
CA SER A 489 7.94 19.43 21.77
C SER A 489 8.39 19.46 20.30
N VAL A 490 7.46 19.40 19.34
CA VAL A 490 7.76 19.35 17.90
C VAL A 490 7.68 20.74 17.32
N GLU A 491 8.77 21.18 16.68
CA GLU A 491 8.85 22.44 15.95
C GLU A 491 8.66 22.18 14.45
N HIS A 492 7.80 22.97 13.81
CA HIS A 492 7.57 23.00 12.37
C HIS A 492 7.50 24.46 11.92
N GLU A 493 8.30 24.82 10.90
CA GLU A 493 8.37 26.20 10.38
C GLU A 493 8.53 27.29 11.47
N HIS A 494 9.42 27.07 12.43
CA HIS A 494 9.69 27.98 13.55
C HIS A 494 8.54 28.18 14.56
N ARG A 495 7.56 27.27 14.56
CA ARG A 495 6.45 27.26 15.52
C ARG A 495 6.31 25.86 16.13
N PHE A 496 5.90 25.81 17.39
CA PHE A 496 5.55 24.54 18.01
C PHE A 496 4.19 24.07 17.48
N LEU A 497 4.13 22.80 17.10
CA LEU A 497 2.87 22.13 16.83
C LEU A 497 2.08 21.96 18.13
N ARG A 498 0.78 21.73 18.00
CA ARG A 498 -0.18 21.62 19.10
C ARG A 498 -0.62 20.17 19.21
N GLU A 499 -0.48 19.59 20.40
CA GLU A 499 -1.12 18.31 20.70
C GLU A 499 -2.50 18.59 21.27
N CYS A 500 -3.52 18.21 20.51
CA CYS A 500 -4.93 18.29 20.90
C CYS A 500 -5.46 16.89 21.21
N TYR A 501 -6.22 16.72 22.28
CA TYR A 501 -6.89 15.46 22.55
C TYR A 501 -8.27 15.66 23.16
N ALA A 502 -9.15 14.70 22.91
CA ALA A 502 -10.47 14.63 23.52
C ALA A 502 -10.68 13.23 24.09
N PRO A 503 -11.08 13.10 25.36
CA PRO A 503 -11.54 11.83 25.91
C PRO A 503 -12.75 11.34 25.13
N VAL A 504 -12.81 10.04 24.86
CA VAL A 504 -13.97 9.39 24.26
C VAL A 504 -14.56 8.37 25.22
N GLN A 505 -15.88 8.17 25.15
CA GLN A 505 -16.58 7.28 26.08
C GLN A 505 -16.17 5.82 25.83
N VAL A 506 -15.71 5.13 26.89
CA VAL A 506 -15.27 3.72 26.81
C VAL A 506 -16.42 2.74 27.12
N ARG A 507 -17.46 3.20 27.83
CA ARG A 507 -18.60 2.36 28.22
C ARG A 507 -19.78 2.52 27.25
N GLY A 508 -19.77 1.74 26.18
CA GLY A 508 -21.03 1.34 25.54
C GLY A 508 -21.77 0.37 26.48
N GLY A 509 -23.09 0.43 26.59
CA GLY A 509 -23.89 -0.44 27.49
C GLY A 509 -23.82 -1.96 27.19
N SER A 510 -22.89 -2.41 26.36
CA SER A 510 -22.66 -3.79 25.95
C SER A 510 -21.27 -4.27 26.42
N ASN A 511 -21.12 -5.59 26.61
CA ASN A 511 -19.81 -6.21 26.92
C ASN A 511 -18.80 -6.13 25.76
N THR A 512 -19.12 -5.43 24.67
CA THR A 512 -18.27 -5.25 23.50
C THR A 512 -17.52 -3.94 23.64
N GLY A 513 -16.18 -3.98 23.63
CA GLY A 513 -15.39 -2.76 23.76
C GLY A 513 -15.44 -1.85 22.52
N ILE A 514 -14.90 -0.64 22.66
CA ILE A 514 -14.88 0.38 21.60
C ILE A 514 -13.99 -0.05 20.45
N ARG A 515 -14.43 0.15 19.21
CA ARG A 515 -13.65 -0.13 18.00
C ARG A 515 -13.40 1.12 17.16
N HIS A 516 -14.36 2.02 17.11
CA HIS A 516 -14.30 3.21 16.27
C HIS A 516 -14.23 4.46 17.14
N VAL A 517 -13.36 5.40 16.76
CA VAL A 517 -13.32 6.75 17.34
C VAL A 517 -13.29 7.80 16.24
N ARG A 518 -14.03 8.90 16.40
CA ARG A 518 -14.22 9.88 15.33
C ARG A 518 -14.28 11.29 15.88
N ALA A 519 -13.63 12.22 15.18
CA ALA A 519 -13.87 13.65 15.27
C ALA A 519 -14.68 14.10 14.04
N SER A 520 -15.82 14.76 14.26
CA SER A 520 -16.69 15.25 13.19
C SER A 520 -16.90 16.74 13.31
N TYR A 521 -16.48 17.50 12.31
CA TYR A 521 -16.55 18.94 12.31
C TYR A 521 -17.99 19.45 12.13
N GLN A 522 -18.45 20.31 13.04
CA GLN A 522 -19.82 20.81 13.07
C GLN A 522 -19.97 22.21 12.44
N GLY A 523 -18.85 22.86 12.09
CA GLY A 523 -18.82 24.23 11.59
C GLY A 523 -18.44 24.35 10.12
N SER A 524 -18.10 25.57 9.69
CA SER A 524 -17.40 25.83 8.43
C SER A 524 -16.38 26.93 8.71
N MET A 525 -15.14 26.75 8.22
CA MET A 525 -14.05 27.69 8.48
C MET A 525 -13.23 27.89 7.20
N ASP A 526 -12.65 29.07 7.03
CA ASP A 526 -11.72 29.38 5.93
C ASP A 526 -10.29 28.92 6.27
N GLU A 527 -10.19 27.70 6.81
CA GLU A 527 -8.94 27.05 7.21
C GLU A 527 -8.93 25.63 6.68
N LYS A 528 -7.76 25.14 6.28
CA LYS A 528 -7.59 23.76 5.82
C LYS A 528 -7.31 22.84 7.01
N TRP A 529 -7.65 21.57 6.86
CA TRP A 529 -7.12 20.54 7.76
C TRP A 529 -5.63 20.40 7.50
N HIS A 530 -4.84 20.42 8.57
CA HIS A 530 -3.39 20.21 8.56
C HIS A 530 -3.01 19.33 9.76
N ILE A 531 -2.90 18.03 9.51
CA ILE A 531 -2.75 16.99 10.53
C ILE A 531 -1.42 16.30 10.35
N HIS A 532 -0.52 16.42 11.33
CA HIS A 532 0.79 15.77 11.33
C HIS A 532 0.74 14.34 11.89
N GLU A 533 -0.16 14.08 12.84
CA GLU A 533 -0.38 12.74 13.37
C GLU A 533 -1.77 12.67 14.01
N VAL A 534 -2.46 11.54 13.89
CA VAL A 534 -3.68 11.21 14.62
C VAL A 534 -3.60 9.80 15.19
N TRP A 535 -3.92 9.63 16.47
CA TRP A 535 -3.80 8.35 17.16
C TRP A 535 -4.80 8.20 18.30
N VAL A 536 -4.85 6.98 18.83
CA VAL A 536 -5.60 6.65 20.04
C VAL A 536 -4.64 6.20 21.13
N ARG A 537 -4.88 6.68 22.35
CA ARG A 537 -4.17 6.23 23.55
C ARG A 537 -5.16 5.90 24.65
N GLY A 538 -4.80 4.96 25.52
CA GLY A 538 -5.65 4.60 26.65
C GLY A 538 -4.90 3.93 27.79
N VAL A 539 -5.61 3.78 28.91
CA VAL A 539 -5.12 3.12 30.13
C VAL A 539 -5.82 1.78 30.30
N SER A 540 -5.03 0.69 30.32
CA SER A 540 -5.51 -0.66 30.67
C SER A 540 -5.28 -0.93 32.16
N ILE A 541 -6.05 -1.86 32.74
CA ILE A 541 -5.94 -2.28 34.15
C ILE A 541 -4.69 -3.12 34.41
#